data_AF-A0A086Q582-F1
#
_entry.id   AF-A0A086Q582-F1
#
_cell.length_a   1.000
_cell.length_b   1.000
_cell.length_c   1.000
_cell.angle_alpha   90.00
_cell.angle_beta   90.00
_cell.angle_gamma   90.00
#
_symmetry.space_group_name_H-M   'P 1'
#
loop_
_entity.id
_entity.type
_entity.pdbx_description
1 polymer ?
#
loop_
_entity_poly.entity_id
_entity_poly.type
_entity_poly.pdbx_seq_one_letter_code
_entity_poly.pdbx_strand_id
1 'polypeptide(L)'
;MNFLSRLHFFSSPFSHAPPASSSFSSSSSFSSAREGLLWEWLERPRNWWRRSPLGVKGALAFALTAPPLFFLYRLQRDRSVSAVHKQAIRDRVFMDFALGGRYIGRVLIGLYSDRVPLSVENFIQLCEGYRVQDKVIGYRNTPVHLVKRGVNLTAGDVLSGTGVGKLSIYGLT
;
A
#
# COMPACT_ATOMS: atom_id res chain seq x y z
N MET A 1 -2.10 -31.77 21.97
CA MET A 1 -2.35 -31.54 23.40
C MET A 1 -3.30 -30.36 23.51
N ASN A 2 -4.58 -30.67 23.75
CA ASN A 2 -5.66 -29.72 24.01
C ASN A 2 -5.44 -29.04 25.36
N PHE A 3 -5.74 -27.76 25.51
CA PHE A 3 -6.23 -27.22 26.79
C PHE A 3 -7.16 -26.03 26.58
N LEU A 4 -8.44 -26.29 26.83
CA LEU A 4 -9.54 -25.36 27.05
C LEU A 4 -9.51 -24.89 28.51
N SER A 5 -9.90 -23.64 28.79
CA SER A 5 -10.53 -23.20 30.06
C SER A 5 -10.57 -21.67 30.13
N ARG A 6 -11.56 -20.94 30.68
CA ARG A 6 -12.87 -21.27 31.28
C ARG A 6 -13.54 -19.92 31.63
N LEU A 7 -14.84 -19.81 31.38
CA LEU A 7 -15.74 -18.75 31.86
C LEU A 7 -15.89 -18.79 33.39
N HIS A 8 -15.99 -17.63 34.02
CA HIS A 8 -16.43 -17.48 35.41
C HIS A 8 -17.90 -17.05 35.45
N PHE A 9 -18.73 -17.88 36.09
CA PHE A 9 -20.06 -17.56 36.61
C PHE A 9 -19.94 -17.35 38.12
N PHE A 10 -20.67 -16.36 38.66
CA PHE A 10 -20.93 -16.21 40.08
C PHE A 10 -22.42 -16.50 40.36
N SER A 11 -22.65 -17.38 41.33
CA SER A 11 -23.90 -17.69 42.05
C SER A 11 -24.42 -16.47 42.81
N SER A 12 -25.71 -16.31 43.18
CA SER A 12 -26.51 -17.19 44.06
C SER A 12 -27.98 -16.66 44.18
N PRO A 13 -28.86 -17.12 45.11
CA PRO A 13 -30.21 -17.63 44.76
C PRO A 13 -31.37 -16.78 45.30
N PHE A 14 -32.60 -16.93 44.79
CA PHE A 14 -33.79 -16.79 45.62
C PHE A 14 -34.96 -17.57 45.05
N SER A 15 -35.54 -18.41 45.91
CA SER A 15 -36.63 -19.34 45.66
C SER A 15 -37.99 -18.66 45.78
N HIS A 16 -38.94 -19.00 44.91
CA HIS A 16 -40.34 -19.24 45.28
C HIS A 16 -41.00 -20.14 44.22
N ALA A 17 -41.50 -21.30 44.65
CA ALA A 17 -42.45 -22.14 43.93
C ALA A 17 -43.89 -21.69 44.30
N PRO A 18 -44.94 -21.92 43.48
CA PRO A 18 -45.61 -23.23 43.39
C PRO A 18 -46.23 -23.50 41.98
N PRO A 19 -47.18 -24.44 41.81
CA PRO A 19 -46.98 -25.88 41.67
C PRO A 19 -47.30 -26.39 40.25
N ALA A 20 -47.01 -27.68 40.04
CA ALA A 20 -47.22 -28.43 38.81
C ALA A 20 -48.70 -28.56 38.40
N SER A 21 -48.98 -28.46 37.09
CA SER A 21 -49.56 -29.56 36.31
C SER A 21 -49.83 -29.13 34.86
N SER A 22 -49.23 -29.85 33.92
CA SER A 22 -49.86 -30.47 32.75
C SER A 22 -48.86 -30.62 31.60
N SER A 23 -48.43 -31.88 31.42
CA SER A 23 -48.25 -32.58 30.15
C SER A 23 -47.88 -31.80 28.88
N PHE A 24 -46.67 -32.08 28.41
CA PHE A 24 -46.38 -32.62 27.08
C PHE A 24 -47.13 -32.03 25.86
N SER A 25 -46.41 -31.29 25.01
CA SER A 25 -46.18 -31.74 23.62
C SER A 25 -45.11 -30.88 22.96
N SER A 26 -44.20 -31.59 22.30
CA SER A 26 -43.06 -31.09 21.55
C SER A 26 -43.47 -30.47 20.20
N SER A 27 -42.56 -29.62 19.71
CA SER A 27 -42.18 -29.43 18.31
C SER A 27 -43.22 -28.87 17.32
N SER A 28 -42.99 -27.63 16.86
CA SER A 28 -42.99 -27.26 15.42
C SER A 28 -42.91 -25.74 15.12
N SER A 29 -42.88 -24.83 16.10
CA SER A 29 -43.07 -23.39 15.86
C SER A 29 -41.80 -22.52 15.80
N PHE A 30 -40.59 -23.06 15.94
CA PHE A 30 -39.36 -22.25 16.00
C PHE A 30 -38.63 -22.07 14.65
N SER A 31 -38.92 -22.90 13.63
CA SER A 31 -38.36 -22.72 12.29
C SER A 31 -39.15 -21.73 11.43
N SER A 32 -40.48 -21.75 11.49
CA SER A 32 -41.32 -20.88 10.65
C SER A 32 -41.22 -19.39 11.01
N ALA A 33 -40.96 -19.07 12.28
CA ALA A 33 -40.80 -17.69 12.73
C ALA A 33 -39.48 -17.05 12.24
N ARG A 34 -38.38 -17.83 12.17
CA ARG A 34 -37.10 -17.36 11.61
C ARG A 34 -37.16 -17.23 10.09
N GLU A 35 -37.89 -18.12 9.43
CA GLU A 35 -38.13 -18.02 7.99
C GLU A 35 -39.00 -16.80 7.68
N GLY A 36 -40.12 -16.58 8.38
CA GLY A 36 -40.98 -15.41 8.19
C GLY A 36 -40.26 -14.08 8.38
N LEU A 37 -39.43 -13.94 9.42
CA LEU A 37 -38.65 -12.73 9.67
C LEU A 37 -37.55 -12.51 8.62
N LEU A 38 -36.92 -13.58 8.12
CA LEU A 38 -35.93 -13.48 7.03
C LEU A 38 -36.59 -13.07 5.71
N TRP A 39 -37.74 -13.66 5.37
CA TRP A 39 -38.51 -13.31 4.17
C TRP A 39 -39.06 -11.88 4.25
N GLU A 40 -39.54 -11.44 5.41
CA GLU A 40 -39.98 -10.06 5.63
C GLU A 40 -38.82 -9.06 5.57
N TRP A 41 -37.63 -9.41 6.08
CA TRP A 41 -36.42 -8.61 5.92
C TRP A 41 -35.93 -8.52 4.47
N LEU A 42 -36.09 -9.60 3.68
CA LEU A 42 -35.69 -9.68 2.27
C LEU A 42 -36.69 -8.99 1.31
N GLU A 43 -37.97 -8.90 1.67
CA GLU A 43 -39.03 -8.32 0.82
C GLU A 43 -39.21 -6.80 0.99
N ARG A 44 -38.93 -6.26 2.18
CA ARG A 44 -38.96 -4.80 2.44
C ARG A 44 -38.12 -3.96 1.46
N PRO A 45 -36.89 -4.34 1.05
CA PRO A 45 -36.13 -3.60 0.04
C PRO A 45 -36.80 -3.55 -1.33
N ARG A 46 -37.53 -4.61 -1.72
CA ARG A 46 -38.08 -4.79 -3.07
C ARG A 46 -39.26 -3.86 -3.36
N ASN A 47 -40.08 -3.58 -2.35
CA ASN A 47 -41.26 -2.72 -2.49
C ASN A 47 -40.87 -1.23 -2.40
N TRP A 48 -39.86 -0.93 -1.58
CA TRP A 48 -39.24 0.40 -1.48
C TRP A 48 -38.53 0.81 -2.79
N TRP A 49 -37.75 -0.10 -3.39
CA TRP A 49 -37.08 0.14 -4.68
C TRP A 49 -38.06 0.44 -5.83
N ARG A 50 -39.28 -0.12 -5.78
CA ARG A 50 -40.33 0.17 -6.75
C ARG A 50 -40.91 1.59 -6.60
N ARG A 51 -40.95 2.13 -5.38
CA ARG A 51 -41.52 3.45 -5.06
C ARG A 51 -40.49 4.59 -5.02
N SER A 52 -39.20 4.29 -4.99
CA SER A 52 -38.16 5.32 -4.94
C SER A 52 -38.10 6.15 -6.24
N PRO A 53 -37.97 7.48 -6.17
CA PRO A 53 -37.85 8.34 -7.34
C PRO A 53 -36.58 7.99 -8.14
N LEU A 54 -36.59 8.27 -9.45
CA LEU A 54 -35.49 7.92 -10.38
C LEU A 54 -34.12 8.44 -9.90
N GLY A 55 -34.08 9.60 -9.22
CA GLY A 55 -32.84 10.16 -8.67
C GLY A 55 -32.15 9.27 -7.63
N VAL A 56 -32.91 8.57 -6.77
CA VAL A 56 -32.34 7.66 -5.75
C VAL A 56 -31.70 6.43 -6.40
N LYS A 57 -32.32 5.93 -7.48
CA LYS A 57 -31.77 4.81 -8.26
C LYS A 57 -30.50 5.21 -8.99
N GLY A 58 -30.49 6.40 -9.60
CA GLY A 58 -29.30 6.97 -10.25
C GLY A 58 -28.14 7.18 -9.27
N ALA A 59 -28.43 7.71 -8.07
CA ALA A 59 -27.42 7.92 -7.03
C ALA A 59 -26.80 6.59 -6.55
N LEU A 60 -27.61 5.55 -6.33
CA LEU A 60 -27.11 4.22 -5.95
C LEU A 60 -26.31 3.57 -7.09
N ALA A 61 -26.78 3.67 -8.34
CA ALA A 61 -26.03 3.18 -9.49
C ALA A 61 -24.68 3.90 -9.63
N PHE A 62 -24.63 5.22 -9.45
CA PHE A 62 -23.37 5.97 -9.46
C PHE A 62 -22.46 5.60 -8.29
N ALA A 63 -22.99 5.46 -7.07
CA ALA A 63 -22.22 5.06 -5.90
C ALA A 63 -21.61 3.66 -6.03
N LEU A 64 -22.28 2.74 -6.74
CA LEU A 64 -21.79 1.39 -6.98
C LEU A 64 -20.83 1.30 -8.18
N THR A 65 -21.00 2.14 -9.20
CA THR A 65 -20.22 2.05 -10.45
C THR A 65 -19.03 2.99 -10.48
N ALA A 66 -19.16 4.21 -9.98
CA ALA A 66 -18.12 5.23 -10.06
C ALA A 66 -16.84 4.87 -9.28
N PRO A 67 -16.88 4.33 -8.05
CA PRO A 67 -15.65 3.98 -7.35
C PRO A 67 -14.87 2.82 -8.01
N PRO A 68 -15.50 1.70 -8.44
CA PRO A 68 -14.80 0.69 -9.23
C PRO A 68 -14.28 1.22 -10.56
N LEU A 69 -15.06 2.01 -11.31
CA LEU A 69 -14.60 2.63 -12.56
C LEU A 69 -13.43 3.59 -12.34
N PHE A 70 -13.48 4.42 -11.30
CA PHE A 70 -12.39 5.32 -10.94
C PHE A 70 -11.14 4.55 -10.51
N PHE A 71 -11.30 3.48 -9.75
CA PHE A 71 -10.19 2.60 -9.36
C PHE A 71 -9.58 1.89 -10.57
N LEU A 72 -10.40 1.37 -11.49
CA LEU A 72 -9.92 0.76 -12.74
C LEU A 72 -9.23 1.80 -13.64
N TYR A 73 -9.78 3.00 -13.75
CA TYR A 73 -9.16 4.12 -14.47
C TYR A 73 -7.82 4.52 -13.85
N ARG A 74 -7.74 4.60 -12.51
CA ARG A 74 -6.49 4.81 -11.77
C ARG A 74 -5.46 3.74 -12.12
N LEU A 75 -5.84 2.46 -12.05
CA LEU A 75 -4.94 1.35 -12.40
C LEU A 75 -4.46 1.40 -13.86
N GLN A 76 -5.35 1.74 -14.80
CA GLN A 76 -4.99 1.88 -16.21
C GLN A 76 -4.02 3.05 -16.42
N ARG A 77 -4.28 4.19 -15.76
CA ARG A 77 -3.40 5.38 -15.81
C ARG A 77 -2.02 5.08 -15.23
N ASP A 78 -1.95 4.40 -14.10
CA ASP A 78 -0.66 4.07 -13.47
C ASP A 78 0.17 3.14 -14.36
N ARG A 79 -0.48 2.21 -15.08
CA ARG A 79 0.18 1.35 -16.07
C ARG A 79 0.70 2.12 -17.29
N SER A 80 -0.11 3.01 -17.87
CA SER A 80 0.30 3.77 -19.06
C SER A 80 1.44 4.73 -18.73
N VAL A 81 1.33 5.44 -17.60
CA VAL A 81 2.40 6.32 -17.10
C VAL A 81 3.67 5.50 -16.87
N SER A 82 3.59 4.34 -16.22
CA SER A 82 4.75 3.47 -16.02
C SER A 82 5.37 2.97 -17.33
N ALA A 83 4.57 2.64 -18.33
CA ALA A 83 5.06 2.20 -19.64
C ALA A 83 5.81 3.31 -20.37
N VAL A 84 5.27 4.53 -20.37
CA VAL A 84 5.93 5.72 -20.96
C VAL A 84 7.27 6.01 -20.28
N HIS A 85 7.31 5.98 -18.94
CA HIS A 85 8.57 6.17 -18.21
C HIS A 85 9.59 5.08 -18.54
N LYS A 86 9.16 3.81 -18.64
CA LYS A 86 10.04 2.71 -19.04
C LYS A 86 10.61 2.88 -20.45
N GLN A 87 9.82 3.42 -21.38
CA GLN A 87 10.26 3.68 -22.76
C GLN A 87 11.20 4.87 -22.86
N ALA A 88 11.07 5.86 -21.96
CA ALA A 88 11.91 7.06 -21.94
C ALA A 88 13.31 6.83 -21.33
N ILE A 89 13.54 5.71 -20.64
CA ILE A 89 14.84 5.34 -20.08
C ILE A 89 15.75 4.84 -21.21
N ARG A 90 16.88 5.51 -21.42
CA ARG A 90 17.88 5.13 -22.43
C ARG A 90 19.10 4.49 -21.80
N ASP A 91 19.67 5.15 -20.80
CA ASP A 91 20.83 4.65 -20.07
C ASP A 91 20.43 4.07 -18.72
N ARG A 92 21.24 3.13 -18.23
CA ARG A 92 21.02 2.47 -16.95
C ARG A 92 22.34 2.32 -16.20
N VAL A 93 22.30 2.61 -14.91
CA VAL A 93 23.43 2.36 -14.00
C VAL A 93 22.96 1.55 -12.81
N PHE A 94 23.90 0.96 -12.10
CA PHE A 94 23.61 0.22 -10.88
C PHE A 94 24.43 0.75 -9.70
N MET A 95 23.85 0.65 -8.51
CA MET A 95 24.52 0.97 -7.25
C MET A 95 24.32 -0.18 -6.28
N ASP A 96 25.43 -0.64 -5.71
CA ASP A 96 25.44 -1.65 -4.66
C ASP A 96 25.48 -0.96 -3.30
N PHE A 97 24.52 -1.26 -2.44
CA PHE A 97 24.45 -0.72 -1.09
C PHE A 97 25.00 -1.74 -0.09
N ALA A 98 25.69 -1.23 0.93
CA ALA A 98 26.15 -2.00 2.06
C ALA A 98 25.79 -1.29 3.38
N LEU A 99 25.45 -2.07 4.40
CA LEU A 99 25.16 -1.59 5.75
C LEU A 99 26.13 -2.28 6.72
N GLY A 100 26.95 -1.51 7.44
CA GLY A 100 27.96 -2.08 8.33
C GLY A 100 28.96 -3.01 7.61
N GLY A 101 29.32 -2.68 6.37
CA GLY A 101 30.21 -3.49 5.54
C GLY A 101 29.57 -4.75 4.93
N ARG A 102 28.29 -5.03 5.20
CA ARG A 102 27.56 -6.16 4.62
C ARG A 102 26.73 -5.69 3.43
N TYR A 103 26.87 -6.38 2.30
CA TYR A 103 26.05 -6.13 1.12
C TYR A 103 24.57 -6.36 1.43
N ILE A 104 23.71 -5.38 1.08
CA ILE A 104 22.26 -5.44 1.31
C ILE A 104 21.44 -5.55 0.03
N GLY A 105 22.01 -5.15 -1.11
CA GLY A 105 21.33 -5.24 -2.40
C GLY A 105 21.82 -4.25 -3.44
N ARG A 106 21.33 -4.46 -4.67
CA ARG A 106 21.60 -3.64 -5.85
C ARG A 106 20.37 -2.86 -6.24
N VAL A 107 20.55 -1.56 -6.49
CA VAL A 107 19.54 -0.70 -7.10
C VAL A 107 19.92 -0.44 -8.56
N LEU A 108 18.99 -0.69 -9.47
CA LEU A 108 19.11 -0.32 -10.88
C LEU A 108 18.40 1.02 -11.09
N ILE A 109 19.12 1.97 -11.67
CA ILE A 109 18.66 3.34 -11.89
C ILE A 109 18.58 3.57 -13.40
N GLY A 110 17.38 3.88 -13.89
CA GLY A 110 17.17 4.31 -15.27
C GLY A 110 17.34 5.82 -15.40
N LEU A 111 18.05 6.25 -16.45
CA LEU A 111 18.40 7.64 -16.71
C LEU A 111 17.70 8.16 -17.97
N TYR A 112 17.31 9.43 -17.93
CA TYR A 112 16.56 10.11 -18.99
C TYR A 112 17.48 10.97 -19.88
N SER A 113 18.42 10.32 -20.57
CA SER A 113 19.48 10.97 -21.37
C SER A 113 18.93 11.86 -22.47
N ASP A 114 17.80 11.47 -23.08
CA ASP A 114 17.10 12.27 -24.10
C ASP A 114 16.60 13.62 -23.57
N ARG A 115 16.36 13.74 -22.25
CA ARG A 115 15.78 14.94 -21.62
C ARG A 115 16.82 15.79 -20.93
N VAL A 116 17.77 15.18 -20.24
CA VAL A 116 18.76 15.86 -19.39
C VAL A 116 20.16 15.28 -19.61
N PRO A 117 20.72 15.43 -20.83
CA PRO A 117 21.95 14.73 -21.23
C PRO A 117 23.15 15.08 -20.34
N LEU A 118 23.35 16.36 -20.01
CA LEU A 118 24.48 16.81 -19.17
C LEU A 118 24.39 16.26 -17.74
N SER A 119 23.20 16.21 -17.16
CA SER A 119 23.02 15.66 -15.82
C SER A 119 23.24 14.15 -15.81
N VAL A 120 22.82 13.46 -16.87
CA VAL A 120 23.01 12.02 -17.02
C VAL A 120 24.48 11.68 -17.23
N GLU A 121 25.18 12.41 -18.09
CA GLU A 121 26.61 12.25 -18.31
C GLU A 121 27.40 12.43 -17.01
N ASN A 122 27.11 13.51 -16.26
CA ASN A 122 27.70 13.72 -14.94
C ASN A 122 27.46 12.55 -13.99
N PHE A 123 26.23 12.03 -13.93
CA PHE A 123 25.89 10.92 -13.04
C PHE A 123 26.57 9.61 -13.44
N ILE A 124 26.63 9.29 -14.73
CA ILE A 124 27.30 8.09 -15.25
C ILE A 124 28.79 8.14 -14.94
N GLN A 125 29.45 9.25 -15.25
CA GLN A 125 30.89 9.42 -15.00
C GLN A 125 31.23 9.30 -13.51
N LEU A 126 30.41 9.86 -12.62
CA LEU A 126 30.58 9.70 -11.17
C LEU A 126 30.30 8.27 -10.69
N CYS A 127 29.44 7.50 -11.38
CA CYS A 127 29.26 6.08 -11.09
C CYS A 127 30.48 5.25 -11.50
N GLU A 128 31.07 5.54 -12.67
CA GLU A 128 32.25 4.83 -13.21
C GLU A 128 33.54 5.18 -12.47
N GLY A 129 33.61 6.40 -11.93
CA GLY A 129 34.80 6.95 -11.29
C GLY A 129 35.50 7.93 -12.21
N TYR A 130 35.09 9.19 -12.12
CA TYR A 130 35.65 10.30 -12.88
C TYR A 130 37.09 10.58 -12.41
N ARG A 131 38.03 10.62 -13.36
CA ARG A 131 39.45 10.87 -13.05
C ARG A 131 39.74 12.35 -13.10
N VAL A 132 40.15 12.91 -11.96
CA VAL A 132 40.66 14.27 -11.87
C VAL A 132 42.14 14.18 -11.47
N GLN A 133 43.02 14.51 -12.41
CA GLN A 133 44.47 14.35 -12.25
C GLN A 133 44.81 12.90 -11.84
N ASP A 134 45.46 12.70 -10.71
CA ASP A 134 45.85 11.38 -10.19
C ASP A 134 44.80 10.74 -9.26
N LYS A 135 43.61 11.36 -9.09
CA LYS A 135 42.56 10.88 -8.19
C LYS A 135 41.32 10.41 -8.94
N VAL A 136 40.83 9.23 -8.58
CA VAL A 136 39.51 8.73 -9.01
C VAL A 136 38.46 9.26 -8.02
N ILE A 137 37.47 9.96 -8.54
CA ILE A 137 36.38 10.58 -7.78
C ILE A 137 35.05 10.00 -8.29
N GLY A 138 34.26 9.42 -7.39
CA GLY A 138 32.96 8.86 -7.76
C GLY A 138 32.17 8.36 -6.56
N TYR A 139 30.99 7.80 -6.81
CA TYR A 139 30.07 7.36 -5.76
C TYR A 139 30.51 6.11 -4.99
N ARG A 140 31.52 5.40 -5.49
CA ARG A 140 32.04 4.20 -4.83
C ARG A 140 32.53 4.53 -3.42
N ASN A 141 32.08 3.74 -2.44
CA ASN A 141 32.39 3.92 -1.02
C ASN A 141 31.92 5.26 -0.41
N THR A 142 31.00 5.98 -1.06
CA THR A 142 30.39 7.17 -0.45
C THR A 142 29.24 6.78 0.50
N PRO A 143 29.12 7.42 1.67
CA PRO A 143 28.06 7.11 2.60
C PRO A 143 26.74 7.75 2.17
N VAL A 144 25.64 7.10 2.59
CA VAL A 144 24.32 7.72 2.63
C VAL A 144 24.27 8.59 3.89
N HIS A 145 24.27 9.92 3.72
CA HIS A 145 24.39 10.85 4.84
C HIS A 145 23.05 11.14 5.53
N LEU A 146 21.92 10.98 4.82
CA LEU A 146 20.60 11.26 5.38
C LEU A 146 19.55 10.25 4.91
N VAL A 147 18.82 9.66 5.87
CA VAL A 147 17.70 8.76 5.61
C VAL A 147 16.47 9.29 6.33
N LYS A 148 15.50 9.83 5.58
CA LYS A 148 14.20 10.27 6.09
C LYS A 148 13.11 9.27 5.70
N ARG A 149 12.64 8.51 6.69
CA ARG A 149 11.61 7.46 6.48
C ARG A 149 10.36 8.04 5.83
N GLY A 150 9.90 7.41 4.75
CA GLY A 150 8.71 7.83 4.01
C GLY A 150 8.90 9.08 3.14
N VAL A 151 10.10 9.65 3.09
CA VAL A 151 10.38 10.87 2.32
C VAL A 151 11.47 10.63 1.28
N ASN A 152 12.73 10.52 1.70
CA ASN A 152 13.86 10.36 0.79
C ASN A 152 15.12 9.81 1.48
N LEU A 153 16.07 9.45 0.61
CA LEU A 153 17.42 9.06 0.96
C LEU A 153 18.36 10.00 0.20
N THR A 154 19.29 10.63 0.92
CA THR A 154 20.26 11.56 0.34
C THR A 154 21.66 11.00 0.45
N ALA A 155 22.36 10.95 -0.67
CA ALA A 155 23.70 10.41 -0.83
C ALA A 155 24.45 11.20 -1.92
N GLY A 156 25.69 10.80 -2.23
CA GLY A 156 26.44 11.37 -3.35
C GLY A 156 27.37 12.54 -3.00
N ASP A 157 27.59 12.82 -1.71
CA ASP A 157 28.71 13.69 -1.30
C ASP A 157 30.01 12.89 -1.38
N VAL A 158 30.75 13.12 -2.46
CA VAL A 158 32.02 12.43 -2.76
C VAL A 158 33.21 13.09 -2.05
N LEU A 159 33.07 14.33 -1.57
CA LEU A 159 34.17 15.11 -1.03
C LEU A 159 34.33 14.93 0.48
N SER A 160 33.25 15.22 1.22
CA SER A 160 33.25 15.26 2.67
C SER A 160 32.45 14.13 3.31
N GLY A 161 31.50 13.53 2.57
CA GLY A 161 30.58 12.53 3.10
C GLY A 161 29.59 13.04 4.15
N THR A 162 29.51 14.36 4.35
CA THR A 162 28.63 15.04 5.33
C THR A 162 27.37 15.60 4.69
N GLY A 163 27.30 15.63 3.36
CA GLY A 163 26.18 16.18 2.58
C GLY A 163 26.39 17.62 2.11
N VAL A 164 27.54 18.24 2.42
CA VAL A 164 27.84 19.64 2.05
C VAL A 164 28.60 19.74 0.73
N GLY A 165 29.46 18.75 0.46
CA GLY A 165 30.29 18.73 -0.74
C GLY A 165 29.46 18.64 -2.02
N LYS A 166 29.72 19.56 -2.96
CA LYS A 166 29.16 19.53 -4.31
C LYS A 166 30.31 19.44 -5.30
N LEU A 167 30.25 18.43 -6.16
CA LEU A 167 31.21 18.25 -7.23
C LEU A 167 30.48 17.74 -8.46
N SER A 168 30.82 18.28 -9.61
CA SER A 168 30.43 17.76 -10.91
C SER A 168 31.66 17.48 -11.76
N ILE A 169 31.50 16.69 -12.82
CA ILE A 169 32.56 16.48 -13.81
C ILE A 169 32.95 17.78 -14.54
N TYR A 170 32.02 18.74 -14.56
CA TYR A 170 32.19 20.04 -15.20
C TYR A 170 32.89 21.07 -14.30
N GLY A 171 33.21 20.70 -13.05
CA GLY A 171 33.90 21.57 -12.08
C GLY A 171 33.15 21.74 -10.76
N LEU A 172 33.67 22.64 -9.91
CA LEU A 172 33.03 23.05 -8.67
C LEU A 172 31.83 23.96 -8.98
N THR A 173 30.67 23.59 -8.44
CA THR A 173 29.42 24.38 -8.49
C THR A 173 29.13 25.03 -7.15
#